data_AF-A0A4P9W2R2-F1
#
_entry.id   AF-A0A4P9W2R2-F1
#
_cell.length_a   1.000
_cell.length_b   1.000
_cell.length_c   1.000
_cell.angle_alpha   90.00
_cell.angle_beta   90.00
_cell.angle_gamma   90.00
#
_symmetry.space_group_name_H-M   'P 1'
#
loop_
_entity.id
_entity.type
_entity.pdbx_description
1 polymer ?
#
loop_
_entity_poly.entity_id
_entity_poly.type
_entity_poly.pdbx_seq_one_letter_code
_entity_poly.pdbx_strand_id
1 'polypeptide(L)'
;MFFNAMRRKNWDPKEKDMNVVVPIHNAVNEQCWKKILEWESLHQSDCGQPKLLKFQGKPKEYSPKARFMSLLGYKLPFDRHDWTVDRCGKPVRYVIDFYSGVPPDAASASVVSFYLDVRPALSVDGIADRFRKFWATGSGLW
;
A
#
# COMPACT_ATOMS: atom_id res chain seq x y z
N MET A 1 12.80 -17.33 0.05
CA MET A 1 11.61 -17.08 0.92
C MET A 1 10.33 -16.82 0.13
N PHE A 2 10.35 -16.03 -0.96
CA PHE A 2 9.15 -15.72 -1.76
C PHE A 2 8.56 -16.92 -2.53
N PHE A 3 9.41 -17.72 -3.21
CA PHE A 3 9.01 -18.96 -3.89
C PHE A 3 8.22 -19.94 -2.99
N ASN A 4 8.72 -20.17 -1.77
CA ASN A 4 8.06 -21.05 -0.79
C ASN A 4 6.71 -20.48 -0.32
N ALA A 5 6.57 -19.16 -0.21
CA ALA A 5 5.30 -18.53 0.16
C ALA A 5 4.23 -18.71 -0.92
N MET A 6 4.62 -18.72 -2.20
CA MET A 6 3.72 -18.95 -3.33
C MET A 6 3.27 -20.40 -3.42
N ARG A 7 4.18 -21.36 -3.21
CA ARG A 7 3.83 -22.79 -3.12
C ARG A 7 2.84 -23.08 -1.99
N ARG A 8 2.97 -22.39 -0.84
CA ARG A 8 1.99 -22.50 0.27
C ARG A 8 0.60 -21.96 -0.08
N LYS A 9 0.49 -21.09 -1.09
CA LYS A 9 -0.78 -20.59 -1.63
C LYS A 9 -1.29 -21.40 -2.83
N ASN A 10 -0.74 -22.60 -3.04
CA ASN A 10 -1.09 -23.52 -4.14
C ASN A 10 -0.87 -22.93 -5.54
N TRP A 11 0.02 -21.95 -5.66
CA TRP A 11 0.49 -21.45 -6.95
C TRP A 11 1.71 -22.28 -7.37
N ASP A 12 1.82 -22.62 -8.66
CA ASP A 12 2.95 -23.35 -9.24
C ASP A 12 3.87 -22.39 -10.03
N PRO A 13 4.66 -21.55 -9.33
CA PRO A 13 5.56 -20.61 -9.99
C PRO A 13 6.69 -21.37 -10.66
N LYS A 14 6.92 -21.12 -11.96
CA LYS A 14 8.13 -21.62 -12.61
C LYS A 14 9.32 -20.81 -12.11
N GLU A 15 10.44 -21.47 -11.86
CA GLU A 15 11.67 -20.82 -11.39
C GLU A 15 12.11 -19.69 -12.33
N LYS A 16 11.91 -19.87 -13.64
CA LYS A 16 12.20 -18.87 -14.67
C LYS A 16 11.43 -17.56 -14.48
N ASP A 17 10.21 -17.62 -13.95
CA ASP A 17 9.38 -16.44 -13.72
C ASP A 17 9.85 -15.63 -12.49
N MET A 18 10.61 -16.27 -11.57
CA MET A 18 11.09 -15.62 -10.35
C MET A 18 12.06 -14.47 -10.62
N ASN A 19 12.84 -14.57 -11.69
CA ASN A 19 13.78 -13.53 -12.11
C ASN A 19 13.08 -12.24 -12.52
N VAL A 20 11.80 -12.31 -12.90
CA VAL A 20 10.98 -11.15 -13.27
C VAL A 20 10.10 -10.71 -12.11
N VAL A 21 9.47 -11.67 -11.42
CA VAL A 21 8.49 -11.40 -10.36
C VAL A 21 9.15 -10.75 -9.14
N VAL A 22 10.30 -11.25 -8.68
CA VAL A 22 10.92 -10.74 -7.44
C VAL A 22 11.33 -9.26 -7.53
N PRO A 23 12.02 -8.81 -8.60
CA PRO A 23 12.30 -7.38 -8.77
C PRO A 23 11.05 -6.50 -8.76
N ILE A 24 9.96 -6.93 -9.43
CA ILE A 24 8.70 -6.20 -9.45
C ILE A 24 8.11 -6.09 -8.03
N HIS A 25 8.06 -7.19 -7.27
CA HIS A 25 7.58 -7.17 -5.89
C HIS A 25 8.41 -6.27 -4.98
N ASN A 26 9.74 -6.27 -5.13
CA ASN A 26 10.62 -5.39 -4.37
C ASN A 26 10.35 -3.92 -4.71
N ALA A 27 10.25 -3.58 -5.99
CA ALA A 27 9.92 -2.23 -6.44
C ALA A 27 8.54 -1.78 -5.90
N VAL A 28 7.53 -2.67 -5.90
CA VAL A 28 6.20 -2.39 -5.33
C VAL A 28 6.31 -2.12 -3.82
N ASN A 29 7.06 -2.94 -3.09
CA ASN A 29 7.25 -2.78 -1.65
C ASN A 29 7.99 -1.47 -1.31
N GLU A 30 9.03 -1.12 -2.07
CA GLU A 30 9.76 0.14 -1.93
C GLU A 30 8.84 1.35 -2.18
N GLN A 31 7.99 1.28 -3.21
CA GLN A 31 7.01 2.33 -3.47
C GLN A 31 5.98 2.46 -2.33
N CYS A 32 5.48 1.34 -1.82
CA CYS A 32 4.58 1.33 -0.65
C CYS A 32 5.25 1.98 0.57
N TRP A 33 6.50 1.61 0.84
CA TRP A 33 7.27 2.17 1.95
C TRP A 33 7.50 3.66 1.78
N LYS A 34 7.89 4.11 0.58
CA LYS A 34 8.04 5.54 0.26
C LYS A 34 6.77 6.33 0.55
N LYS A 35 5.61 5.80 0.15
CA LYS A 35 4.31 6.43 0.43
C LYS A 35 3.99 6.51 1.91
N ILE A 36 4.34 5.49 2.69
CA ILE A 36 4.22 5.54 4.15
C ILE A 36 5.15 6.61 4.73
N LEU A 37 6.40 6.68 4.26
CA LEU A 37 7.34 7.72 4.69
C LEU A 37 6.84 9.14 4.36
N GLU A 38 6.12 9.34 3.24
CA GLU A 38 5.45 10.61 2.93
C GLU A 38 4.35 10.97 3.94
N TRP A 39 3.73 10.00 4.61
CA TRP A 39 2.78 10.23 5.69
C TRP A 39 3.49 10.46 7.03
N GLU A 40 4.56 9.70 7.28
CA GLU A 40 5.35 9.82 8.50
C GLU A 40 6.15 11.13 8.53
N SER A 41 6.54 11.71 7.39
CA SER A 41 7.28 12.99 7.33
C SER A 41 6.48 14.19 7.88
N LEU A 42 5.16 14.07 7.97
CA LEU A 42 4.28 15.06 8.61
C LEU A 42 4.37 15.05 10.14
N HIS A 43 5.09 14.07 10.70
CA HIS A 43 5.30 13.90 12.12
C HIS A 43 6.78 14.19 12.41
N GLN A 44 7.03 15.17 13.27
CA GLN A 44 8.34 15.29 13.90
C GLN A 44 8.40 14.26 15.02
N SER A 45 9.13 13.17 14.81
CA SER A 45 9.38 12.17 15.84
C SER A 45 10.81 12.28 16.35
N ASP A 46 10.95 12.63 17.63
CA ASP A 46 12.26 12.82 18.30
C ASP A 46 13.09 11.53 18.41
N CYS A 47 12.45 10.37 18.18
CA CYS A 47 13.01 9.03 18.35
C CYS A 47 13.55 8.39 17.06
N GLY A 48 13.67 9.16 15.97
CA GLY A 48 14.28 8.70 14.72
C GLY A 48 13.28 8.19 13.67
N GLN A 49 13.73 7.26 12.82
CA GLN A 49 12.97 6.78 11.65
C GLN A 49 11.91 5.72 12.01
N PRO A 50 10.74 5.74 11.35
CA PRO A 50 9.69 4.75 11.56
C PRO A 50 10.15 3.35 11.18
N LYS A 51 9.72 2.33 11.93
CA LYS A 51 10.10 0.93 11.71
C LYS A 51 8.89 0.10 11.31
N LEU A 52 9.07 -0.85 10.40
CA LEU A 52 7.98 -1.72 10.00
C LEU A 52 7.81 -2.87 11.00
N LEU A 53 6.64 -2.98 11.62
CA LEU A 53 6.33 -4.01 12.62
C LEU A 53 5.66 -5.24 11.99
N LYS A 54 4.68 -5.02 11.11
CA LYS A 54 3.86 -6.11 10.59
C LYS A 54 3.42 -5.88 9.16
N PHE A 55 3.58 -6.92 8.33
CA PHE A 55 2.96 -7.05 7.02
C PHE A 55 1.75 -7.97 7.09
N GLN A 56 0.60 -7.51 6.60
CA GLN A 56 -0.60 -8.35 6.53
C GLN A 56 -1.35 -8.14 5.20
N GLY A 57 -1.37 -9.17 4.36
CA GLY A 57 -2.22 -9.19 3.17
C GLY A 57 -3.67 -9.52 3.52
N LYS A 58 -4.61 -8.75 2.96
CA LYS A 58 -6.06 -8.89 3.17
C LYS A 58 -6.83 -8.86 1.84
N PRO A 59 -6.55 -9.79 0.92
CA PRO A 59 -7.09 -9.76 -0.45
C PRO A 59 -8.62 -9.87 -0.51
N LYS A 60 -9.28 -10.43 0.52
CA LYS A 60 -10.74 -10.60 0.58
C LYS A 60 -11.48 -9.47 1.29
N GLU A 61 -10.77 -8.52 1.90
CA GLU A 61 -11.39 -7.46 2.71
C GLU A 61 -11.24 -6.10 2.05
N TYR A 62 -12.27 -5.60 1.37
CA TYR A 62 -12.24 -4.23 0.84
C TYR A 62 -12.26 -3.17 1.95
N SER A 63 -11.48 -2.10 1.77
CA SER A 63 -11.49 -0.95 2.65
C SER A 63 -12.85 -0.21 2.59
N PRO A 64 -13.26 0.52 3.65
CA PRO A 64 -14.50 1.29 3.61
C PRO A 64 -14.56 2.29 2.45
N LYS A 65 -13.42 2.94 2.13
CA LYS A 65 -13.28 3.81 0.96
C LYS A 65 -13.50 3.06 -0.34
N ALA A 66 -12.86 1.90 -0.53
CA ALA A 66 -13.02 1.10 -1.75
C ALA A 66 -14.48 0.65 -1.96
N ARG A 67 -15.17 0.25 -0.88
CA ARG A 67 -16.60 -0.11 -0.94
C ARG A 67 -17.46 1.07 -1.37
N PHE A 68 -17.24 2.24 -0.77
CA PHE A 68 -17.99 3.46 -1.10
C PHE A 68 -17.70 3.92 -2.54
N MET A 69 -16.44 3.91 -2.97
CA MET A 69 -16.07 4.26 -4.35
C MET A 69 -16.66 3.27 -5.36
N SER A 70 -16.71 1.99 -5.01
CA SER A 70 -17.36 0.98 -5.86
C SER A 70 -18.86 1.21 -6.01
N LEU A 71 -19.55 1.71 -4.96
CA LEU A 71 -20.96 2.10 -5.06
C LEU A 71 -21.16 3.27 -6.04
N LEU A 72 -20.16 4.14 -6.19
CA LEU A 72 -20.14 5.24 -7.16
C LEU A 72 -19.65 4.82 -8.56
N GLY A 73 -19.45 3.53 -8.81
CA GLY A 73 -19.05 3.00 -10.12
C GLY A 73 -17.54 2.91 -10.38
N TYR A 74 -16.69 3.22 -9.39
CA TYR A 74 -15.24 3.03 -9.51
C TYR A 74 -14.85 1.56 -9.37
N LYS A 75 -13.70 1.18 -9.94
CA LYS A 75 -13.19 -0.19 -9.82
C LYS A 75 -12.67 -0.47 -8.40
N LEU A 76 -12.97 -1.66 -7.90
CA LEU A 76 -12.41 -2.17 -6.65
C LEU A 76 -10.90 -2.46 -6.80
N PRO A 77 -10.12 -2.33 -5.70
CA PRO A 77 -8.73 -2.74 -5.71
C PRO A 77 -8.63 -4.25 -5.90
N PHE A 78 -7.61 -4.70 -6.66
CA PHE A 78 -7.37 -6.12 -6.89
C PHE A 78 -6.66 -6.78 -5.70
N ASP A 79 -5.98 -6.00 -4.86
CA ASP A 79 -5.35 -6.47 -3.64
C ASP A 79 -5.37 -5.37 -2.57
N ARG A 80 -5.28 -5.78 -1.31
CA ARG A 80 -5.19 -4.88 -0.16
C ARG A 80 -4.21 -5.42 0.86
N HIS A 81 -3.38 -4.52 1.38
CA HIS A 81 -2.49 -4.81 2.49
C HIS A 81 -2.69 -3.84 3.64
N ASP A 82 -2.60 -4.36 4.86
CA ASP A 82 -2.51 -3.58 6.08
C ASP A 82 -1.06 -3.69 6.59
N TRP A 83 -0.34 -2.56 6.67
CA TRP A 83 1.02 -2.49 7.21
C TRP A 83 0.97 -1.79 8.55
N THR A 84 1.66 -2.33 9.56
CA THR A 84 1.76 -1.67 10.87
C THR A 84 3.18 -1.17 11.07
N VAL A 85 3.30 0.11 11.38
CA VAL A 85 4.56 0.82 11.55
C VAL A 85 4.68 1.27 12.99
N ASP A 86 5.86 1.12 13.55
CA ASP A 86 6.23 1.71 14.82
C ASP A 86 6.62 3.18 14.61
N ARG A 87 5.76 4.07 15.10
CA ARG A 87 6.03 5.49 15.23
C ARG A 87 6.36 5.77 16.68
N CYS A 88 7.63 5.70 17.06
CA CYS A 88 8.09 6.08 18.40
C CYS A 88 7.53 5.24 19.56
N GLY A 89 7.40 3.92 19.39
CA GLY A 89 6.74 3.03 20.33
C GLY A 89 5.22 2.98 20.17
N LYS A 90 4.63 3.74 19.24
CA LYS A 90 3.20 3.69 18.93
C LYS A 90 2.97 2.92 17.62
N PRO A 91 2.22 1.80 17.66
CA PRO A 91 1.88 1.07 16.45
C PRO A 91 0.79 1.80 15.65
N VAL A 92 1.16 2.31 14.48
CA VAL A 92 0.28 2.98 13.52
C VAL A 92 -0.01 2.04 12.35
N ARG A 93 -1.28 1.81 12.06
CA ARG A 93 -1.70 0.94 10.96
C ARG A 93 -2.01 1.76 9.71
N TYR A 94 -1.41 1.37 8.59
CA TYR A 94 -1.66 1.85 7.24
C TYR A 94 -2.47 0.85 6.43
N VAL A 95 -3.36 1.36 5.60
CA VAL A 95 -4.11 0.60 4.59
C VAL A 95 -3.55 0.97 3.22
N ILE A 96 -3.23 -0.05 2.43
CA ILE A 96 -2.68 0.05 1.09
C ILE A 96 -3.63 -0.69 0.16
N ASP A 97 -4.35 0.04 -0.69
CA ASP A 97 -5.19 -0.53 -1.73
C ASP A 97 -4.44 -0.46 -3.08
N PHE A 98 -4.40 -1.59 -3.79
CA PHE A 98 -3.74 -1.73 -5.09
C PHE A 98 -4.77 -1.72 -6.22
N TYR A 99 -4.63 -0.78 -7.14
CA TYR A 99 -5.51 -0.64 -8.30
C TYR A 99 -4.75 -0.86 -9.60
N SER A 100 -5.40 -1.47 -10.58
CA SER A 100 -4.83 -1.62 -11.92
C SER A 100 -4.75 -0.25 -12.59
N GLY A 101 -3.56 0.12 -13.05
CA GLY A 101 -3.35 1.33 -13.82
C GLY A 101 -3.58 1.08 -15.31
N VAL A 102 -3.87 2.15 -16.04
CA VAL A 102 -3.84 2.13 -17.50
C VAL A 102 -2.45 2.59 -17.94
N PRO A 103 -1.75 1.84 -18.81
CA PRO A 103 -0.46 2.28 -19.31
C PRO A 103 -0.62 3.63 -20.05
N PRO A 104 0.35 4.55 -19.89
CA PRO A 104 0.24 5.91 -20.42
C PRO A 104 0.21 5.96 -21.95
N ASP A 105 0.77 4.96 -22.61
CA ASP A 105 0.85 4.85 -24.06
C ASP A 105 0.99 3.38 -24.51
N ALA A 106 0.73 3.12 -25.80
CA ALA A 106 0.74 1.78 -26.37
C ALA A 106 2.14 1.14 -26.36
N ALA A 107 3.22 1.93 -26.38
CA ALA A 107 4.58 1.39 -26.32
C ALA A 107 4.94 0.91 -24.90
N SER A 108 4.30 1.47 -23.87
CA SER A 108 4.42 1.06 -22.47
C SER A 108 3.43 -0.04 -22.06
N ALA A 109 2.70 -0.64 -23.00
CA ALA A 109 1.69 -1.65 -22.69
C ALA A 109 2.25 -2.90 -21.99
N SER A 110 3.56 -3.17 -22.15
CA SER A 110 4.28 -4.25 -21.46
C SER A 110 4.72 -3.89 -20.03
N VAL A 111 4.68 -2.62 -19.66
CA VAL A 111 5.06 -2.14 -18.33
C VAL A 111 3.85 -2.21 -17.39
N VAL A 112 3.98 -2.97 -16.31
CA VAL A 112 2.93 -3.13 -15.31
C VAL A 112 2.63 -1.78 -14.67
N SER A 113 1.49 -1.19 -15.04
CA SER A 113 1.00 0.07 -14.50
C SER A 113 0.01 -0.20 -13.37
N PHE A 114 0.26 0.34 -12.19
CA PHE A 114 -0.63 0.21 -11.04
C PHE A 114 -0.66 1.51 -10.24
N TYR A 115 -1.75 1.72 -9.51
CA TYR A 115 -1.94 2.86 -8.64
C TYR A 115 -2.03 2.39 -7.18
N LEU A 116 -1.29 3.06 -6.30
CA LEU A 116 -1.26 2.79 -4.87
C LEU A 116 -2.02 3.87 -4.11
N ASP A 117 -3.07 3.47 -3.40
CA ASP A 117 -3.74 4.33 -2.43
C ASP A 117 -3.28 3.91 -1.02
N VAL A 118 -2.33 4.68 -0.48
CA VAL A 118 -1.74 4.46 0.83
C VAL A 118 -2.23 5.52 1.80
N ARG A 119 -2.81 5.10 2.92
CA ARG A 119 -3.37 6.01 3.92
C ARG A 119 -3.40 5.40 5.33
N PRO A 120 -3.36 6.21 6.39
CA PRO A 120 -3.60 5.73 7.75
C PRO A 120 -4.96 5.04 7.85
N ALA A 121 -5.04 3.97 8.63
CA ALA A 121 -6.30 3.28 8.92
C ALA A 121 -7.29 4.24 9.61
N LEU A 122 -8.58 3.93 9.54
CA LEU A 122 -9.61 4.70 10.24
C LEU A 122 -9.57 4.39 11.74
N SER A 123 -8.68 5.08 12.44
CA SER A 123 -8.59 5.22 13.90
C SER A 123 -8.62 6.70 14.26
N VAL A 124 -8.73 7.03 15.55
CA VAL A 124 -8.69 8.44 16.01
C VAL A 124 -7.41 9.12 15.51
N ASP A 125 -6.25 8.51 15.73
CA ASP A 125 -4.97 9.01 15.24
C ASP A 125 -4.89 9.06 13.72
N GLY A 126 -5.39 8.02 13.02
CA GLY A 126 -5.35 7.99 11.57
C GLY A 126 -6.26 9.02 10.90
N ILE A 127 -7.39 9.37 11.53
CA ILE A 127 -8.25 10.48 11.11
C ILE A 127 -7.51 11.81 11.32
N ALA A 128 -6.90 12.00 12.49
CA ALA A 128 -6.11 13.21 12.77
C ALA A 128 -4.95 13.37 11.76
N ASP A 129 -4.26 12.29 11.40
CA ASP A 129 -3.18 12.29 10.41
C ASP A 129 -3.69 12.68 9.01
N ARG A 130 -4.86 12.19 8.59
CA ARG A 130 -5.51 12.58 7.32
C ARG A 130 -5.86 14.06 7.29
N PHE A 131 -6.43 14.58 8.38
CA PHE A 131 -6.69 16.02 8.49
C PHE A 131 -5.38 16.81 8.44
N ARG A 132 -4.35 16.41 9.19
CA ARG A 132 -3.03 17.07 9.18
C ARG A 132 -2.47 17.16 7.77
N LYS A 133 -2.50 16.05 7.01
CA LYS A 133 -2.06 16.04 5.62
C LYS A 133 -2.90 16.96 4.74
N PHE A 134 -4.22 16.92 4.90
CA PHE A 134 -5.12 17.81 4.14
C PHE A 134 -4.82 19.28 4.39
N TRP A 135 -4.57 19.68 5.63
CA TRP A 135 -4.18 21.06 5.96
C TRP A 135 -2.80 21.43 5.41
N ALA A 136 -1.85 20.50 5.36
CA ALA A 136 -0.49 20.74 4.86
C ALA A 136 -0.39 20.76 3.32
N THR A 137 -1.14 19.90 2.63
CA THR A 137 -0.97 19.66 1.17
C THR A 137 -2.25 19.85 0.37
N GLY A 138 -3.37 20.22 0.98
CA GLY A 138 -4.68 20.31 0.33
C GLY A 138 -5.26 18.97 -0.13
N SER A 139 -4.66 17.84 0.27
CA SER A 139 -4.96 16.50 -0.24
C SER A 139 -4.80 15.44 0.86
N GLY A 140 -5.31 14.22 0.62
CA GLY A 140 -5.13 13.09 1.55
C GLY A 140 -6.17 12.98 2.67
N LEU A 141 -7.21 13.82 2.68
CA LEU A 141 -8.35 13.64 3.58
C LEU A 141 -9.06 12.30 3.33
N TRP A 142 -9.22 11.97 2.04
CA TRP A 142 -9.92 10.80 1.55
C TRP A 142 -9.00 9.78 0.90
#